data_AF-A0A7S2MS90-F1
#
_entry.id   AF-A0A7S2MS90-F1
#
_cell.length_a   1.000
_cell.length_b   1.000
_cell.length_c   1.000
_cell.angle_alpha   90.00
_cell.angle_beta   90.00
_cell.angle_gamma   90.00
#
_symmetry.space_group_name_H-M   'P 1'
#
loop_
_entity.id
_entity.type
_entity.pdbx_description
1 polymer ?
#
loop_
_entity_poly.entity_id
_entity_poly.type
_entity_poly.pdbx_seq_one_letter_code
_entity_poly.pdbx_strand_id
1 'polypeptide(L)'
;AEKAALFGPNLLAQDMGAQFGGEVTDYEEGLKFVTFHGSGHMVPQFRPQAALHFLQKFVKGEELAPLLPLNATLMDMDDKSFRTAASAWTEDAMASPFVQKGERGDVYEDTADVA
;
A
#
# COMPACT_ATOMS: atom_id res chain seq x y z
N ALA A 1 -4.70 12.23 9.69
CA ALA A 1 -5.69 13.33 9.74
C ALA A 1 -6.98 12.82 9.13
N GLU A 2 -7.97 12.52 9.98
CA GLU A 2 -9.27 12.01 9.51
C GLU A 2 -10.11 13.15 8.93
N LYS A 3 -10.72 12.91 7.77
CA LYS A 3 -11.64 13.87 7.15
C LYS A 3 -12.92 13.88 7.98
N ALA A 4 -13.24 15.02 8.57
CA ALA A 4 -14.44 15.17 9.41
C ALA A 4 -15.70 14.67 8.68
N ALA A 5 -16.56 13.96 9.41
CA ALA A 5 -17.84 13.41 8.94
C ALA A 5 -18.84 14.47 8.42
N LEU A 6 -18.48 15.76 8.50
CA LEU A 6 -19.23 16.90 7.97
C LEU A 6 -19.50 16.81 6.46
N PHE A 7 -18.75 15.97 5.72
CA PHE A 7 -18.98 15.72 4.30
C PHE A 7 -19.89 14.52 4.01
N GLY A 8 -20.44 13.86 5.04
CA GLY A 8 -21.32 12.70 4.92
C GLY A 8 -20.58 11.35 5.07
N PRO A 9 -21.27 10.29 5.55
CA PRO A 9 -20.65 9.03 5.95
C PRO A 9 -20.02 8.25 4.77
N ASN A 10 -20.50 8.47 3.55
CA ASN A 10 -19.95 7.83 2.33
C ASN A 10 -18.58 8.40 1.91
N LEU A 11 -18.16 9.53 2.48
CA LEU A 11 -16.86 10.17 2.22
C LEU A 11 -15.84 9.87 3.32
N LEU A 12 -16.18 9.01 4.28
CA LEU A 12 -15.25 8.49 5.26
C LEU A 12 -14.32 7.48 4.58
N ALA A 13 -13.03 7.59 4.86
CA ALA A 13 -12.05 6.62 4.41
C ALA A 13 -12.39 5.26 5.04
N GLN A 14 -12.68 4.27 4.21
CA GLN A 14 -12.87 2.90 4.66
C GLN A 14 -11.52 2.18 4.67
N ASP A 15 -11.21 1.52 5.78
CA ASP A 15 -10.07 0.62 5.87
C ASP A 15 -10.43 -0.70 5.16
N MET A 16 -9.89 -0.88 3.96
CA MET A 16 -10.06 -2.08 3.12
C MET A 16 -8.86 -3.04 3.25
N GLY A 17 -7.99 -2.83 4.25
CA GLY A 17 -6.74 -3.57 4.40
C GLY A 17 -5.74 -3.31 3.27
N ALA A 18 -4.79 -4.23 3.11
CA ALA A 18 -3.80 -4.17 2.04
C ALA A 18 -4.48 -4.29 0.67
N GLN A 19 -4.17 -3.36 -0.24
CA GLN A 19 -4.73 -3.31 -1.59
C GLN A 19 -3.60 -3.12 -2.60
N PHE A 20 -3.81 -3.59 -3.83
CA PHE A 20 -2.87 -3.38 -4.92
C PHE A 20 -2.84 -1.91 -5.34
N GLY A 21 -1.77 -1.20 -4.97
CA GLY A 21 -1.57 0.22 -5.29
C GLY A 21 -0.90 0.48 -6.63
N GLY A 22 -0.23 -0.53 -7.21
CA GLY A 22 0.57 -0.43 -8.42
C GLY A 22 1.85 -1.26 -8.31
N GLU A 23 2.81 -0.99 -9.18
CA GLU A 23 4.03 -1.76 -9.36
C GLU A 23 5.24 -0.96 -8.91
N VAL A 24 6.28 -1.64 -8.43
CA VAL A 24 7.62 -1.06 -8.26
C VAL A 24 8.62 -1.88 -9.05
N THR A 25 9.50 -1.20 -9.78
CA THR A 25 10.64 -1.81 -10.48
C THR A 25 11.90 -1.12 -10.01
N ASP A 26 12.73 -1.88 -9.31
CA ASP A 26 14.04 -1.47 -8.83
C ASP A 26 15.09 -1.66 -9.93
N TYR A 27 15.78 -0.57 -10.27
CA TYR A 27 16.93 -0.61 -11.16
C TYR A 27 18.23 -0.52 -10.34
N GLU A 28 19.31 -0.93 -10.97
CA GLU A 28 20.66 -0.70 -10.46
C GLU A 28 20.92 0.81 -10.26
N GLU A 29 21.85 1.16 -9.38
CA GLU A 29 22.23 2.55 -9.07
C GLU A 29 21.14 3.41 -8.40
N GLY A 30 20.17 2.79 -7.72
CA GLY A 30 19.25 3.48 -6.81
C GLY A 30 18.07 4.18 -7.47
N LEU A 31 17.76 3.84 -8.73
CA LEU A 31 16.56 4.31 -9.42
C LEU A 31 15.41 3.32 -9.21
N LYS A 32 14.25 3.81 -8.74
CA LYS A 32 13.01 3.02 -8.65
C LYS A 32 11.93 3.63 -9.54
N PHE A 33 11.28 2.80 -10.35
CA PHE A 33 10.12 3.19 -11.13
C PHE A 33 8.85 2.67 -10.46
N VAL A 34 7.88 3.55 -10.21
CA VAL A 34 6.66 3.22 -9.48
C VAL A 34 5.45 3.58 -10.33
N THR A 35 4.52 2.64 -10.49
CA THR A 35 3.21 2.89 -11.12
C THR A 35 2.13 3.03 -10.05
N PHE A 36 1.10 3.81 -10.33
CA PHE A 36 -0.05 3.99 -9.44
C PHE A 36 -1.31 3.51 -10.16
N HIS A 37 -1.84 2.37 -9.73
CA HIS A 37 -2.99 1.76 -10.37
C HIS A 37 -4.23 2.66 -10.29
N GLY A 38 -4.84 2.92 -11.45
CA GLY A 38 -6.03 3.76 -11.57
C GLY A 38 -5.80 5.22 -11.17
N SER A 39 -4.61 5.75 -11.46
CA SER A 39 -4.28 7.16 -11.32
C SER A 39 -3.90 7.79 -12.66
N GLY A 40 -4.16 9.09 -12.83
CA GLY A 40 -3.76 9.87 -14.00
C GLY A 40 -2.50 10.70 -13.75
N HIS A 41 -2.35 11.82 -14.48
CA HIS A 41 -1.21 12.74 -14.31
C HIS A 41 -1.06 13.28 -12.89
N MET A 42 -2.16 13.51 -12.18
CA MET A 42 -2.16 14.08 -10.84
C MET A 42 -2.34 13.01 -9.77
N VAL A 43 -1.28 12.21 -9.55
CA VAL A 43 -1.36 11.04 -8.67
C VAL A 43 -1.91 11.34 -7.27
N PRO A 44 -1.43 12.37 -6.55
CA PRO A 44 -1.94 12.70 -5.21
C PRO A 44 -3.41 13.13 -5.19
N GLN A 45 -3.95 13.64 -6.30
CA GLN A 45 -5.35 14.05 -6.39
C GLN A 45 -6.28 12.85 -6.57
N PHE A 46 -5.92 11.90 -7.43
CA PHE A 46 -6.77 10.74 -7.75
C PHE A 46 -6.59 9.56 -6.77
N ARG A 47 -5.38 9.39 -6.23
CA ARG A 47 -5.03 8.30 -5.30
C ARG A 47 -4.31 8.84 -4.06
N PRO A 48 -4.97 9.67 -3.22
CA PRO A 48 -4.31 10.36 -2.11
C PRO A 48 -3.69 9.43 -1.07
N GLN A 49 -4.35 8.30 -0.76
CA GLN A 49 -3.84 7.32 0.22
C GLN A 49 -2.57 6.63 -0.29
N ALA A 50 -2.57 6.12 -1.53
CA ALA A 50 -1.40 5.48 -2.13
C ALA A 50 -0.24 6.46 -2.31
N ALA A 51 -0.54 7.70 -2.73
CA ALA A 51 0.47 8.75 -2.89
C ALA A 51 1.13 9.12 -1.55
N LEU A 52 0.34 9.24 -0.48
CA LEU A 52 0.88 9.52 0.85
C LEU A 52 1.73 8.36 1.37
N HIS A 53 1.26 7.12 1.20
CA HIS A 53 2.01 5.92 1.58
C HIS A 53 3.38 5.88 0.87
N PHE A 54 3.39 6.07 -0.45
CA PHE A 54 4.62 6.18 -1.23
C PHE A 54 5.53 7.29 -0.70
N LEU A 55 5.01 8.50 -0.48
CA LEU A 55 5.81 9.64 -0.04
C LEU A 55 6.44 9.40 1.33
N GLN A 56 5.71 8.80 2.26
CA GLN A 56 6.22 8.46 3.60
C GLN A 56 7.36 7.45 3.52
N LYS A 57 7.20 6.40 2.71
CA LYS A 57 8.22 5.37 2.47
C LYS A 57 9.46 5.97 1.81
N PHE A 58 9.25 6.78 0.78
CA PHE A 58 10.31 7.47 0.06
C PHE A 58 11.15 8.37 0.97
N VAL A 59 10.51 9.22 1.79
CA VAL A 59 11.22 10.13 2.70
C VAL A 59 12.00 9.38 3.78
N LYS A 60 11.51 8.22 4.22
CA LYS A 60 12.19 7.37 5.22
C LYS A 60 13.23 6.43 4.62
N GLY A 61 13.32 6.33 3.29
CA GLY A 61 14.16 5.34 2.61
C GLY A 61 13.72 3.90 2.86
N GLU A 62 12.43 3.69 3.12
CA GLU A 62 11.86 2.35 3.35
C GLU A 62 11.40 1.72 2.03
N GLU A 63 11.48 0.39 1.97
CA GLU A 63 11.02 -0.37 0.80
C GLU A 63 9.50 -0.37 0.66
N LEU A 64 9.04 -0.31 -0.60
CA LEU A 64 7.61 -0.32 -0.97
C LEU A 64 7.05 -1.73 -1.06
N ALA A 65 7.88 -2.69 -1.45
CA ALA A 65 7.50 -4.10 -1.61
C ALA A 65 8.73 -5.00 -1.36
N PRO A 66 8.52 -6.29 -1.01
CA PRO A 66 9.61 -7.25 -0.97
C PRO A 66 10.17 -7.47 -2.38
N LEU A 67 11.45 -7.82 -2.47
CA LEU A 67 12.06 -8.15 -3.76
C LEU A 67 11.53 -9.51 -4.25
N LEU A 68 11.10 -9.56 -5.51
CA LEU A 68 10.85 -10.83 -6.18
C LEU A 68 12.17 -11.54 -6.50
N PRO A 69 12.16 -12.88 -6.65
CA PRO A 69 13.30 -13.62 -7.17
C PRO A 69 13.77 -13.05 -8.51
N LEU A 70 15.08 -13.12 -8.77
CA LEU A 70 15.68 -12.62 -10.00
C LEU A 70 15.06 -13.29 -11.24
N ASN A 71 15.02 -12.55 -12.35
CA ASN A 71 14.46 -13.02 -13.62
C ASN A 71 14.99 -14.40 -14.06
N ALA A 72 16.29 -14.66 -13.87
CA ALA A 72 16.90 -15.95 -14.19
C ALA A 72 16.26 -17.10 -13.37
N THR A 73 16.05 -16.88 -12.08
CA THR A 73 15.40 -17.86 -11.20
C THR A 73 13.92 -18.05 -11.56
N LEU A 74 13.22 -16.98 -11.95
CA LEU A 74 11.82 -17.06 -12.38
C LEU A 74 11.67 -17.80 -13.71
N MET A 75 12.61 -17.66 -14.64
CA MET A 75 12.60 -18.35 -15.94
C MET A 75 12.82 -19.86 -15.82
N ASP A 76 13.57 -20.30 -14.81
CA ASP A 76 13.85 -21.72 -14.57
C ASP A 76 12.76 -22.43 -13.75
N MET A 77 11.81 -21.68 -13.16
CA MET A 77 10.72 -22.27 -12.37
C MET A 77 9.62 -22.85 -13.25
N ASP A 78 9.08 -23.99 -12.83
CA ASP A 78 7.80 -24.48 -13.35
C ASP A 78 6.61 -23.65 -12.83
N ASP A 79 5.46 -23.75 -13.49
CA ASP A 79 4.25 -22.97 -13.16
C ASP A 79 3.80 -23.14 -11.70
N LYS A 80 3.88 -24.35 -11.14
CA LYS A 80 3.44 -24.62 -9.77
C LYS A 80 4.38 -23.95 -8.77
N SER A 81 5.68 -24.05 -9.01
CA SER A 81 6.72 -23.40 -8.20
C SER A 81 6.58 -21.88 -8.25
N PHE A 82 6.39 -21.31 -9.44
CA PHE A 82 6.15 -19.88 -9.63
C PHE A 82 4.93 -19.39 -8.86
N ARG A 83 3.79 -20.08 -8.99
CA ARG A 83 2.54 -19.68 -8.30
C ARG A 83 2.67 -19.74 -6.79
N THR A 84 3.40 -20.72 -6.28
CA THR A 84 3.67 -20.84 -4.84
C THR A 84 4.52 -19.66 -4.35
N ALA A 85 5.60 -19.34 -5.07
CA ALA A 85 6.46 -18.21 -4.76
C ALA A 85 5.72 -16.86 -4.85
N ALA A 86 4.91 -16.66 -5.90
CA ALA A 86 4.11 -15.46 -6.07
C ALA A 86 3.05 -15.29 -4.95
N SER A 87 2.43 -16.38 -4.50
CA SER A 87 1.49 -16.35 -3.38
C SER A 87 2.19 -15.94 -2.08
N ALA A 88 3.33 -16.56 -1.77
CA ALA A 88 4.11 -16.23 -0.58
C ALA A 88 4.58 -14.77 -0.61
N TRP A 89 5.11 -14.32 -1.75
CA TRP A 89 5.50 -12.92 -1.93
C TRP A 89 4.32 -11.96 -1.74
N THR A 90 3.12 -12.32 -2.21
CA THR A 90 1.91 -11.49 -2.05
C THR A 90 1.52 -11.38 -0.58
N GLU A 91 1.57 -12.48 0.17
CA GLU A 91 1.32 -12.49 1.62
C GLU A 91 2.33 -11.61 2.37
N ASP A 92 3.62 -11.71 2.04
CA ASP A 92 4.67 -10.88 2.61
C ASP A 92 4.46 -9.40 2.27
N ALA A 93 4.12 -9.08 1.02
CA ALA A 93 3.89 -7.72 0.55
C ALA A 93 2.67 -7.04 1.21
N MET A 94 1.67 -7.82 1.63
CA MET A 94 0.51 -7.33 2.37
C MET A 94 0.80 -7.07 3.86
N ALA A 95 1.95 -7.52 4.37
CA ALA A 95 2.31 -7.44 5.77
C ALA A 95 3.27 -6.28 6.08
N SER A 96 3.55 -6.10 7.38
CA SER A 96 4.64 -5.24 7.84
C SER A 96 5.99 -5.83 7.40
N PRO A 97 6.96 -5.02 6.95
CA PRO A 97 6.99 -3.56 7.02
C PRO A 97 6.34 -2.83 5.84
N PHE A 98 5.89 -3.53 4.79
CA PHE A 98 5.49 -2.91 3.52
C PHE A 98 4.17 -2.15 3.63
N VAL A 99 3.15 -2.75 4.24
CA VAL A 99 1.88 -2.08 4.53
C VAL A 99 1.90 -1.53 5.95
N GLN A 100 1.68 -0.21 6.09
CA GLN A 100 1.49 0.40 7.41
C GLN A 100 0.08 0.07 7.89
N LYS A 101 -0.03 -0.56 9.08
CA LYS A 101 -1.32 -0.74 9.73
C LYS A 101 -1.86 0.66 10.07
N GLY A 102 -3.02 1.02 9.53
CA GLY A 102 -3.65 2.28 9.88
C GLY A 102 -3.77 2.37 11.39
N GLU A 103 -3.21 3.41 12.00
CA GLU A 103 -3.50 3.76 13.38
C GLU A 103 -4.98 4.09 13.44
N ARG A 104 -5.79 3.10 13.81
CA ARG A 104 -7.21 3.31 14.10
C ARG A 104 -7.22 4.22 15.33
N GLY A 105 -7.69 5.46 15.17
CA GLY A 105 -7.96 6.34 16.29
C GLY A 105 -9.12 5.75 17.08
N ASP A 106 -8.83 4.84 18.01
CA ASP A 106 -9.79 4.26 18.94
C ASP A 106 -10.20 5.31 19.99
N VAL A 107 -10.85 6.43 19.64
CA VAL A 107 -11.58 7.26 20.61
C VAL A 107 -12.72 8.02 19.92
N TYR A 108 -13.92 7.47 20.02
CA TYR A 108 -15.09 8.29 20.33
C TYR A 108 -15.87 7.53 21.39
N GLU A 109 -15.49 7.75 22.66
CA GLU A 109 -16.38 7.41 23.77
C GLU A 109 -17.66 8.22 23.57
N ASP A 110 -18.76 7.48 23.46
CA ASP A 110 -20.11 7.98 23.44
C ASP A 110 -20.43 8.65 24.79
N THR A 111 -20.13 9.94 24.90
CA THR A 111 -20.69 10.79 25.96
C THR A 111 -21.91 11.52 25.42
N ALA A 112 -22.94 10.76 25.03
CA ALA A 112 -24.27 11.30 24.80
C ALA A 112 -25.29 10.63 25.74
N ASP A 113 -25.02 10.69 27.05
CA ASP A 113 -26.03 10.38 28.06
C ASP A 113 -25.77 11.13 29.38
N VAL A 114 -25.64 12.47 29.29
CA VAL A 114 -25.85 13.37 30.45
C VAL A 114 -26.37 14.73 29.97
N ALA A 115 -27.70 14.89 29.90
CA ALA A 115 -28.45 16.08 30.33
C ALA A 115 -29.94 15.94 29.97
#